data_AF-A0A3R6U343-F1
#
_entry.id   AF-A0A3R6U343-F1
#
_cell.length_a   1.000
_cell.length_b   1.000
_cell.length_c   1.000
_cell.angle_alpha   90.00
_cell.angle_beta   90.00
_cell.angle_gamma   90.00
#
_symmetry.space_group_name_H-M   'P 1'
#
loop_
_entity.id
_entity.type
_entity.pdbx_description
1 polymer ?
#
loop_
_entity_poly.entity_id
_entity_poly.type
_entity_poly.pdbx_seq_one_letter_code
_entity_poly.pdbx_strand_id
1 'polypeptide(L)'
;MVISMIAKLKLHLEVLYNRIVWKLKKKPIVKSIDETLDYINEHHCSVSRYGDGEFNVILGSNCTGYQKYDVELRQRLKEIIEYPIQNHIVCLPGIFGDLSFLKNCFRVKRYREG
;
A
#
# COMPACT_ATOMS: atom_id res chain seq x y z
N MET A 1 -0.73 -25.71 -25.27
CA MET A 1 -0.98 -26.54 -24.07
C MET A 1 0.16 -26.46 -23.05
N VAL A 2 1.39 -26.82 -23.43
CA VAL A 2 2.57 -26.83 -22.53
C VAL A 2 2.92 -25.45 -21.96
N ILE A 3 2.91 -24.40 -22.79
CA ILE A 3 3.18 -23.01 -22.32
C ILE A 3 2.19 -22.58 -21.23
N SER A 4 0.90 -22.92 -21.39
CA SER A 4 -0.15 -22.63 -20.40
C SER A 4 0.04 -23.41 -19.10
N MET A 5 0.47 -24.69 -19.17
CA MET A 5 0.83 -25.47 -17.98
C MET A 5 2.02 -24.86 -17.23
N ILE A 6 3.07 -24.46 -17.93
CA ILE A 6 4.25 -23.82 -17.33
C ILE A 6 3.87 -22.50 -16.65
N ALA A 7 3.02 -21.68 -17.29
CA ALA A 7 2.54 -20.43 -16.70
C ALA A 7 1.72 -20.66 -15.43
N LYS A 8 0.82 -21.66 -15.43
CA LYS A 8 0.06 -22.05 -14.22
C LYS A 8 0.98 -22.53 -13.11
N LEU A 9 1.97 -23.36 -13.43
CA LEU A 9 2.93 -23.86 -12.45
C LEU A 9 3.75 -22.71 -11.82
N LYS A 10 4.25 -21.77 -12.65
CA LYS A 10 4.93 -20.56 -12.17
C LYS A 10 4.04 -19.75 -11.23
N LEU A 11 2.78 -19.53 -11.60
CA LEU A 11 1.81 -18.80 -10.76
C LEU A 11 1.61 -19.51 -9.40
N HIS A 12 1.46 -20.84 -9.40
CA HIS A 12 1.31 -21.60 -8.15
C HIS A 12 2.56 -21.50 -7.27
N LEU A 13 3.76 -21.57 -7.86
CA LEU A 13 5.02 -21.39 -7.13
C LEU A 13 5.16 -19.98 -6.56
N GLU A 14 4.82 -18.95 -7.33
CA GLU A 14 4.80 -17.54 -6.87
C GLU A 14 3.82 -17.32 -5.72
N VAL A 15 2.59 -17.84 -5.83
CA VAL A 15 1.60 -17.73 -4.76
C VAL A 15 2.07 -18.44 -3.49
N LEU A 16 2.68 -19.62 -3.63
CA LEU A 16 3.23 -20.37 -2.49
C LEU A 16 4.39 -19.62 -1.83
N TYR A 17 5.34 -19.13 -2.63
CA TYR A 17 6.46 -18.32 -2.18
C TYR A 17 5.96 -17.08 -1.41
N ASN A 18 5.06 -16.31 -2.01
CA ASN A 18 4.49 -15.11 -1.39
C ASN A 18 3.75 -15.44 -0.09
N ARG A 19 3.01 -16.56 -0.02
CA ARG A 19 2.33 -16.99 1.21
C ARG A 19 3.30 -17.34 2.34
N ILE A 20 4.43 -17.97 2.02
CA ILE A 20 5.49 -18.28 2.99
C ILE A 20 6.15 -16.99 3.45
N VAL A 21 6.59 -16.14 2.53
CA VAL A 21 7.22 -14.85 2.86
C VAL A 21 6.30 -13.98 3.70
N TRP A 22 5.01 -13.89 3.38
CA TRP A 22 4.04 -13.08 4.12
C TRP A 22 3.80 -13.57 5.55
N LYS A 23 3.98 -14.88 5.82
CA LYS A 23 3.94 -15.44 7.17
C LYS A 23 5.22 -15.18 7.96
N LEU A 24 6.38 -15.15 7.29
CA LEU A 24 7.69 -15.01 7.93
C LEU A 24 8.12 -13.56 8.11
N LYS A 25 7.68 -12.64 7.23
CA LYS A 25 8.05 -11.23 7.29
C LYS A 25 7.30 -10.51 8.42
N LYS A 26 8.04 -9.69 9.17
CA LYS A 26 7.46 -8.74 10.11
C LYS A 26 6.60 -7.72 9.35
N LYS A 27 5.34 -7.60 9.74
CA LYS A 27 4.41 -6.64 9.14
C LYS A 27 4.67 -5.22 9.67
N PRO A 28 4.49 -4.18 8.85
CA PRO A 28 4.52 -2.82 9.36
C PRO A 28 3.37 -2.61 10.35
N ILE A 29 3.62 -1.81 11.37
CA ILE A 29 2.58 -1.36 12.30
C ILE A 29 2.03 -0.05 11.75
N VAL A 30 0.77 -0.07 11.32
CA VAL A 30 0.08 1.11 10.81
C VAL A 30 -0.92 1.55 11.86
N LYS A 31 -0.85 2.82 12.26
CA LYS A 31 -1.79 3.42 13.22
C LYS A 31 -3.19 3.55 12.63
N SER A 32 -4.20 3.51 13.49
CA SER A 32 -5.59 3.76 13.07
C SER A 32 -5.77 5.20 12.59
N ILE A 33 -6.89 5.47 11.94
CA ILE A 33 -7.22 6.82 11.44
C ILE A 33 -7.24 7.81 12.61
N ASP A 34 -7.94 7.47 13.71
CA ASP A 34 -8.07 8.33 14.88
C ASP A 34 -6.71 8.61 15.53
N GLU A 35 -5.92 7.57 15.80
CA GLU A 35 -4.55 7.75 16.34
C GLU A 35 -3.66 8.62 15.43
N THR A 36 -3.81 8.49 14.11
CA THR A 36 -3.02 9.29 13.15
C THR A 36 -3.47 10.75 13.18
N LEU A 37 -4.78 11.02 13.26
CA LEU A 37 -5.33 12.37 13.34
C LEU A 37 -4.92 13.06 14.66
N ASP A 38 -5.00 12.35 15.77
CA ASP A 38 -4.55 12.85 17.08
C ASP A 38 -3.07 13.22 17.04
N TYR A 39 -2.23 12.36 16.45
CA TYR A 39 -0.80 12.64 16.29
C TYR A 39 -0.53 13.90 15.44
N ILE A 40 -1.25 14.07 14.34
CA ILE A 40 -1.11 15.26 13.47
C ILE A 40 -1.54 16.52 14.22
N ASN A 41 -2.63 16.46 14.99
CA ASN A 41 -3.13 17.59 15.77
C ASN A 41 -2.18 17.96 16.91
N GLU A 42 -1.54 16.98 17.56
CA GLU A 42 -0.60 17.22 18.66
C GLU A 42 0.74 17.75 18.17
N HIS A 43 1.30 17.17 17.10
CA HIS A 43 2.66 17.46 16.65
C HIS A 43 2.75 18.45 15.49
N HIS A 44 1.62 18.76 14.83
CA HIS A 44 1.58 19.64 13.65
C HIS A 44 2.60 19.24 12.58
N CYS A 45 2.71 17.93 12.34
CA CYS A 45 3.68 17.37 11.40
C CYS A 45 3.15 17.36 9.96
N SER A 46 4.08 17.29 9.00
CA SER A 46 3.75 17.06 7.59
C SER A 46 3.45 15.58 7.32
N VAL A 47 2.66 15.28 6.29
CA VAL A 47 2.17 13.92 6.03
C VAL A 47 2.36 13.52 4.56
N SER A 48 2.99 12.37 4.32
CA SER A 48 2.99 11.71 3.01
C SER A 48 2.21 10.40 3.07
N ARG A 49 1.22 10.22 2.19
CA ARG A 49 0.41 9.00 2.14
C ARG A 49 0.79 8.16 0.93
N TYR A 50 1.05 6.88 1.15
CA TYR A 50 1.36 5.92 0.10
C TYR A 50 0.17 5.01 -0.17
N GLY A 51 -0.33 5.03 -1.40
CA GLY A 51 -1.30 4.08 -1.93
C GLY A 51 -0.65 3.10 -2.88
N ASP A 52 -1.50 2.32 -3.56
CA ASP A 52 -1.09 1.40 -4.62
C ASP A 52 -0.41 2.13 -5.79
N GLY A 53 -0.86 3.34 -6.12
CA GLY A 53 -0.26 4.19 -7.14
C GLY A 53 1.22 4.52 -6.88
N GLU A 54 1.54 5.01 -5.68
CA GLU A 54 2.92 5.34 -5.30
C GLU A 54 3.81 4.10 -5.29
N PHE A 55 3.29 2.95 -4.82
CA PHE A 55 4.03 1.69 -4.89
C PHE A 55 4.27 1.24 -6.33
N ASN A 56 3.32 1.43 -7.25
CA ASN A 56 3.53 1.12 -8.67
C ASN A 56 4.69 1.94 -9.25
N VAL A 57 4.77 3.23 -8.92
CA VAL A 57 5.88 4.10 -9.33
C VAL A 57 7.22 3.61 -8.74
N ILE A 58 7.26 3.31 -7.44
CA ILE A 58 8.46 2.79 -6.74
C ILE A 58 8.95 1.48 -7.36
N LEU A 59 8.03 0.58 -7.70
CA LEU A 59 8.33 -0.72 -8.30
C LEU A 59 8.67 -0.62 -9.79
N GLY A 60 8.52 0.55 -10.42
CA GLY A 60 8.73 0.73 -11.86
C GLY A 60 7.71 -0.05 -12.70
N SER A 61 6.55 -0.34 -12.13
CA SER A 61 5.44 -1.05 -12.77
C SER A 61 4.49 -0.05 -13.45
N ASN A 62 3.65 -0.53 -14.36
CA ASN A 62 2.58 0.19 -15.08
C ASN A 62 2.16 1.49 -14.39
N CYS A 63 2.80 2.60 -14.75
CA CYS A 63 2.45 3.90 -14.19
C CYS A 63 1.02 4.20 -14.62
N THR A 64 0.20 4.67 -13.68
CA THR A 64 -1.23 4.91 -13.94
C THR A 64 -1.37 5.93 -15.07
N GLY A 65 -2.50 5.94 -15.79
CA GLY A 65 -2.73 6.89 -16.88
C GLY A 65 -2.59 8.37 -16.48
N TYR A 66 -2.55 8.67 -15.18
CA TYR A 66 -2.43 10.01 -14.60
C TYR A 66 -0.99 10.41 -14.26
N GLN A 67 -0.05 9.46 -14.13
CA GLN A 67 1.34 9.74 -13.76
C GLN A 67 2.27 8.98 -14.71
N LYS A 68 3.10 9.70 -15.47
CA LYS A 68 4.11 9.09 -16.34
C LYS A 68 5.28 8.57 -15.50
N TYR A 69 5.95 7.54 -16.03
CA TYR A 69 7.19 7.06 -15.45
C TYR A 69 8.23 8.18 -15.41
N ASP A 70 8.80 8.40 -14.23
CA ASP A 70 9.85 9.37 -14.01
C ASP A 70 10.83 8.80 -12.96
N VAL A 71 12.12 8.79 -13.31
CA VAL A 71 13.17 8.19 -12.48
C VAL A 71 13.40 8.99 -11.21
N GLU A 72 13.33 10.32 -11.28
CA GLU A 72 13.54 11.20 -10.15
C GLU A 72 12.38 11.03 -9.16
N LEU A 73 11.14 11.06 -9.64
CA LEU A 73 9.95 10.82 -8.81
C LEU A 73 10.04 9.47 -8.09
N ARG A 74 10.39 8.41 -8.81
CA ARG A 74 10.58 7.07 -8.23
C ARG A 74 11.60 7.09 -7.11
N GLN A 75 12.75 7.75 -7.33
CA GLN A 75 13.83 7.82 -6.36
C GLN A 75 13.42 8.63 -5.12
N ARG A 76 12.76 9.77 -5.32
CA ARG A 76 12.25 10.62 -4.23
C ARG A 76 11.17 9.91 -3.40
N LEU A 77 10.27 9.16 -4.03
CA LEU A 77 9.27 8.36 -3.32
C LEU A 77 9.90 7.25 -2.47
N LYS A 78 10.99 6.63 -2.95
CA LYS A 78 11.77 5.66 -2.17
C LYS A 78 12.46 6.32 -0.98
N GLU A 79 13.07 7.48 -1.18
CA GLU A 79 13.76 8.18 -0.09
C GLU A 79 12.81 8.55 1.05
N ILE A 80 11.62 9.06 0.73
CA ILE A 80 10.63 9.48 1.74
C ILE A 80 10.09 8.28 2.54
N ILE A 81 9.93 7.09 1.94
CA ILE A 81 9.40 5.91 2.65
C ILE A 81 10.49 5.17 3.46
N GLU A 82 11.76 5.26 3.05
CA GLU A 82 12.88 4.56 3.68
C GLU A 82 13.53 5.37 4.81
N TYR A 83 13.58 6.70 4.69
CA TYR A 83 14.30 7.56 5.62
C TYR A 83 13.35 8.48 6.39
N PRO A 84 13.43 8.53 7.73
CA PRO A 84 12.61 9.43 8.52
C PRO A 84 13.01 10.89 8.25
N ILE A 85 12.00 11.73 8.00
CA ILE A 85 12.14 13.16 7.81
C ILE A 85 11.68 13.86 9.09
N GLN A 86 12.42 14.89 9.52
CA GLN A 86 12.06 15.63 10.74
C GLN A 86 10.68 16.27 10.60
N ASN A 87 9.87 16.16 11.66
CA ASN A 87 8.50 16.69 11.72
C ASN A 87 7.60 16.21 10.54
N HIS A 88 7.78 14.97 10.12
CA HIS A 88 7.04 14.35 9.03
C HIS A 88 6.69 12.91 9.36
N ILE A 89 5.51 12.47 8.93
CA ILE A 89 5.07 11.09 9.04
C ILE A 89 4.70 10.50 7.67
N VAL A 90 4.93 9.20 7.55
CA VAL A 90 4.54 8.40 6.39
C VAL A 90 3.34 7.55 6.74
N CYS A 91 2.27 7.68 5.98
CA CYS A 91 1.07 6.84 6.10
C CYS A 91 1.09 5.72 5.06
N LEU A 92 0.77 4.52 5.51
CA LEU A 92 0.56 3.34 4.68
C LEU A 92 -0.92 2.93 4.70
N PRO A 93 -1.40 2.14 3.74
CA PRO A 93 -2.75 1.60 3.80
C PRO A 93 -2.91 0.70 5.03
N GLY A 94 -3.99 0.86 5.79
CA GLY A 94 -4.29 0.08 7.01
C GLY A 94 -4.62 -1.39 6.79
N ILE A 95 -4.08 -2.03 5.75
CA ILE A 95 -4.43 -3.39 5.31
C ILE A 95 -3.54 -4.49 5.90
N PHE A 96 -2.52 -4.11 6.69
CA PHE A 96 -1.55 -5.06 7.25
C PHE A 96 -2.03 -5.75 8.53
N GLY A 97 -3.10 -5.23 9.15
CA GLY A 97 -3.71 -5.73 10.39
C GLY A 97 -5.09 -6.35 10.17
N ASP A 98 -6.01 -6.11 11.11
CA ASP A 98 -7.40 -6.54 10.98
C ASP A 98 -8.10 -5.76 9.85
N LEU A 99 -8.78 -6.48 8.96
CA LEU A 99 -9.51 -5.92 7.82
C LEU A 99 -11.01 -5.73 8.11
N SER A 100 -11.46 -6.02 9.33
CA SER A 100 -12.86 -5.87 9.73
C SER A 100 -13.41 -4.45 9.47
N PHE A 101 -12.58 -3.41 9.62
CA PHE A 101 -12.95 -2.01 9.37
C PHE A 101 -13.40 -1.76 7.92
N LEU A 102 -12.87 -2.51 6.94
CA LEU A 102 -13.27 -2.36 5.55
C LEU A 102 -14.75 -2.72 5.33
N LYS A 103 -15.30 -3.64 6.12
CA LYS A 103 -16.72 -4.03 6.04
C LYS A 103 -17.65 -2.84 6.29
N ASN A 104 -17.22 -1.88 7.10
CA ASN A 104 -17.99 -0.67 7.39
C ASN A 104 -17.89 0.35 6.24
N CYS A 105 -16.72 0.47 5.59
CA CYS A 105 -16.53 1.33 4.42
C CYS A 105 -17.35 0.87 3.20
N PHE A 106 -17.43 -0.43 2.93
CA PHE A 106 -18.20 -0.95 1.79
C PHE A 106 -19.73 -0.93 2.01
N ARG A 107 -20.20 -0.69 3.23
CA ARG A 107 -21.64 -0.61 3.53
C ARG A 107 -22.31 0.69 3.05
N VAL A 108 -21.54 1.69 2.61
CA VAL A 108 -22.04 3.03 2.23
C VAL A 108 -22.43 3.14 0.73
N LYS A 109 -22.43 2.05 -0.05
CA LYS A 109 -22.88 2.06 -1.47
C LYS A 109 -24.09 1.15 -1.78
N ARG A 110 -25.07 1.08 -0.86
CA ARG A 110 -26.46 0.74 -1.23
C ARG A 110 -27.39 1.83 -0.71
N TYR A 111 -27.28 3.04 -1.25
CA TYR A 111 -28.46 3.87 -1.32
C TYR A 111 -29.40 3.18 -2.32
N ARG A 112 -30.53 2.70 -1.80
CA ARG A 112 -31.66 2.26 -2.62
C ARG A 112 -32.03 3.46 -3.50
N GLU A 113 -31.89 3.29 -4.81
CA GLU A 113 -32.65 4.08 -5.77
C GLU A 113 -34.13 3.79 -5.45
N GLY A 114 -34.83 4.85 -5.03
CA GLY A 114 -36.29 4.90 -4.97
C GLY A 114 -36.85 5.38 -6.29
#